data_AF-A0A972AYJ4-F1
#
_entry.id   AF-A0A972AYJ4-F1
#
_cell.length_a   1.000
_cell.length_b   1.000
_cell.length_c   1.000
_cell.angle_alpha   90.00
_cell.angle_beta   90.00
_cell.angle_gamma   90.00
#
_symmetry.space_group_name_H-M   'P 1'
#
loop_
_entity.id
_entity.type
_entity.pdbx_description
1 polymer ?
#
loop_
_entity_poly.entity_id
_entity_poly.type
_entity_poly.pdbx_seq_one_letter_code
_entity_poly.pdbx_strand_id
1 'polypeptide(L)'
;MISLPFSVVLLGIVVILIFLGFAERVLARMRLSNVSAIVLLDLMALAHFLPATKITQNLEFKLGILVPLGVSLYLLFTTSPKERNIGILTIALTTVALWLSDVLLSIDPGEGFDLDPLYIGAVFAVICAYLLDRSRRAAFISATLGILLVDLIAAYRVSLMSLPQTITIGGGGIFDSIVIGGILAVLLTEAVGEVLERISRGPAKQTNQEGSDDSND
;
A
#
# COMPACT_ATOMS: atom_id res chain seq x y z
N MET A 1 6.62 -0.16 29.80
CA MET A 1 7.12 -0.73 28.53
C MET A 1 6.77 0.27 27.44
N ILE A 2 7.72 0.70 26.61
CA ILE A 2 7.42 1.58 25.48
C ILE A 2 6.76 0.70 24.41
N SER A 3 5.44 0.84 24.22
CA SER A 3 4.72 0.18 23.13
C SER A 3 4.90 1.01 21.86
N LEU A 4 5.73 0.52 20.93
CA LEU A 4 5.90 1.17 19.63
C LEU A 4 4.67 0.91 18.75
N PRO A 5 4.21 1.92 17.97
CA PRO A 5 3.15 1.73 16.99
C PRO A 5 3.52 0.63 16.00
N PHE A 6 2.56 -0.22 15.64
CA PHE A 6 2.81 -1.36 14.75
C PHE A 6 3.31 -0.93 13.36
N SER A 7 2.84 0.20 12.84
CA SER A 7 3.32 0.78 11.57
C SER A 7 4.81 1.13 11.60
N VAL A 8 5.29 1.71 12.71
CA VAL A 8 6.71 2.06 12.91
C VAL A 8 7.57 0.80 13.01
N VAL A 9 7.09 -0.22 13.73
CA VAL A 9 7.77 -1.53 13.81
C VAL A 9 7.86 -2.17 12.43
N LEU A 10 6.76 -2.19 11.68
CA LEU A 10 6.71 -2.75 10.33
C LEU A 10 7.67 -2.02 9.38
N LEU A 11 7.68 -0.69 9.40
CA LEU A 11 8.63 0.11 8.62
C LEU A 11 10.09 -0.25 8.95
N GLY A 12 10.41 -0.37 10.25
CA GLY A 12 11.73 -0.80 10.69
C GLY A 12 12.13 -2.18 10.16
N ILE A 13 11.19 -3.14 10.16
CA ILE A 13 11.41 -4.48 9.56
C ILE A 13 11.69 -4.36 8.07
N VAL A 14 10.91 -3.57 7.33
CA VAL A 14 11.12 -3.37 5.88
C VAL A 14 12.47 -2.73 5.59
N VAL A 15 12.90 -1.74 6.38
CA VAL A 15 14.23 -1.14 6.27
C VAL A 15 15.33 -2.20 6.46
N ILE A 16 15.21 -3.05 7.49
CA ILE A 16 16.14 -4.17 7.72
C ILE A 16 16.16 -5.10 6.49
N LEU A 17 15.00 -5.49 5.95
CA LEU A 17 14.93 -6.34 4.75
C LEU A 17 15.60 -5.71 3.52
N ILE A 18 15.55 -4.39 3.37
CA ILE A 18 16.27 -3.68 2.30
C ILE A 18 17.78 -3.76 2.51
N PHE A 19 18.27 -3.56 3.74
CA PHE A 19 19.69 -3.69 4.05
C PHE A 19 20.23 -5.11 3.82
N LEU A 20 19.41 -6.13 4.08
CA LEU A 20 19.77 -7.53 3.82
C LEU A 20 19.67 -7.91 2.32
N GLY A 21 19.21 -6.99 1.46
CA GLY A 21 19.07 -7.23 0.02
C GLY A 21 17.81 -8.00 -0.40
N PHE A 22 16.95 -8.40 0.54
CA PHE A 22 15.73 -9.16 0.24
C PHE A 22 14.70 -8.37 -0.57
N ALA A 23 14.67 -7.05 -0.41
CA ALA A 23 13.71 -6.17 -1.05
C ALA A 23 14.20 -5.58 -2.39
N GLU A 24 15.44 -5.83 -2.83
CA GLU A 24 16.02 -5.19 -4.04
C GLU A 24 15.15 -5.41 -5.28
N ARG A 25 14.66 -6.64 -5.47
CA ARG A 25 13.80 -6.97 -6.61
C ARG A 25 12.45 -6.25 -6.56
N VAL A 26 11.91 -6.04 -5.35
CA VAL A 26 10.65 -5.31 -5.13
C VAL A 26 10.85 -3.84 -5.40
N LEU A 27 11.90 -3.24 -4.83
CA LEU A 27 12.25 -1.83 -5.02
C LEU A 27 12.56 -1.48 -6.47
N ALA A 28 13.27 -2.37 -7.17
CA ALA A 28 13.54 -2.21 -8.60
C ALA A 28 12.23 -2.13 -9.42
N ARG A 29 11.24 -2.97 -9.09
CA ARG A 29 9.90 -2.91 -9.72
C ARG A 29 9.09 -1.67 -9.33
N MET A 30 9.41 -1.04 -8.22
CA MET A 30 8.83 0.26 -7.84
C MET A 30 9.57 1.47 -8.42
N ARG A 31 10.67 1.24 -9.17
CA ARG A 31 11.58 2.28 -9.67
C ARG A 31 12.19 3.11 -8.54
N LEU A 32 12.46 2.47 -7.40
CA LEU A 32 13.11 3.08 -6.25
C LEU A 32 14.53 2.53 -6.11
N SER A 33 15.48 3.42 -5.81
CA SER A 33 16.80 3.02 -5.31
C SER A 33 16.70 2.61 -3.84
N ASN A 34 17.63 1.75 -3.37
CA ASN A 34 17.69 1.35 -1.96
C ASN A 34 17.75 2.58 -1.02
N VAL A 35 18.57 3.58 -1.38
CA VAL A 35 18.71 4.82 -0.59
C VAL A 35 17.40 5.59 -0.55
N SER A 36 16.75 5.82 -1.70
CA SER A 36 15.46 6.51 -1.72
C SER A 36 14.39 5.76 -0.93
N ALA A 37 14.37 4.43 -1.01
CA ALA A 37 13.40 3.62 -0.28
C ALA A 37 13.59 3.77 1.23
N ILE A 38 14.82 3.65 1.73
CA ILE A 38 15.14 3.83 3.16
C ILE A 38 14.72 5.22 3.63
N VAL A 39 15.10 6.27 2.90
CA VAL A 39 14.74 7.66 3.25
C VAL A 39 13.22 7.85 3.32
N LEU A 40 12.47 7.32 2.36
CA LEU A 40 11.01 7.43 2.35
C LEU A 40 10.37 6.66 3.51
N LEU A 41 10.88 5.46 3.84
CA LEU A 41 10.39 4.66 4.96
C LEU A 41 10.70 5.31 6.32
N ASP A 42 11.89 5.87 6.48
CA ASP A 42 12.28 6.62 7.69
C ASP A 42 11.44 7.88 7.85
N LEU A 43 11.20 8.62 6.76
CA LEU A 43 10.30 9.76 6.76
C LEU A 43 8.90 9.34 7.19
N MET A 44 8.38 8.22 6.68
CA MET A 44 7.07 7.70 7.11
C MET A 44 7.10 7.32 8.61
N ALA A 45 8.14 6.67 9.11
CA ALA A 45 8.24 6.28 10.51
C ALA A 45 8.24 7.51 11.44
N LEU A 46 8.99 8.55 11.08
CA LEU A 46 9.03 9.82 11.82
C LEU A 46 7.69 10.57 11.72
N ALA A 47 7.03 10.52 10.56
CA ALA A 47 5.77 11.19 10.33
C ALA A 47 4.63 10.70 11.23
N HIS A 48 4.69 9.44 11.69
CA HIS A 48 3.71 8.89 12.63
C HIS A 48 3.56 9.77 13.90
N PHE A 49 4.67 10.31 14.38
CA PHE A 49 4.76 11.10 15.62
C PHE A 49 4.44 12.59 15.41
N LEU A 50 4.14 13.02 14.19
CA LEU A 50 3.74 14.40 13.95
C LEU A 50 2.36 14.68 14.57
N PRO A 51 2.21 15.82 15.27
CA PRO A 51 0.98 16.13 15.98
C PRO A 51 -0.16 16.42 15.00
N ALA A 52 -1.39 16.24 15.49
CA ALA A 52 -2.57 16.75 14.82
C ALA A 52 -2.69 18.27 15.04
N THR A 53 -3.06 19.00 13.99
CA THR A 53 -3.28 20.44 14.03
C THR A 53 -4.76 20.75 13.86
N LYS A 54 -5.30 21.62 14.72
CA LYS A 54 -6.67 22.13 14.61
C LYS A 54 -6.77 23.09 13.43
N ILE A 55 -7.65 22.79 12.48
CA ILE A 55 -7.98 23.69 11.36
C ILE A 55 -9.17 24.57 11.76
N THR A 56 -10.21 23.97 12.34
CA THR A 56 -11.44 24.64 12.79
C THR A 56 -11.82 24.13 14.18
N GLN A 57 -12.83 24.72 14.83
CA GLN A 57 -13.34 24.28 16.14
C GLN A 57 -13.74 22.79 16.18
N ASN A 58 -14.13 22.21 15.04
CA ASN A 58 -14.59 20.82 14.92
C ASN A 58 -13.76 20.00 13.90
N LEU A 59 -12.62 20.52 13.42
CA LEU A 59 -11.81 19.86 12.39
C LEU A 59 -10.34 19.85 12.78
N GLU A 60 -9.77 18.67 12.91
CA GLU A 60 -8.36 18.41 13.11
C GLU A 60 -7.76 17.67 11.91
N PHE A 61 -6.47 17.88 11.67
CA PHE A 61 -5.74 17.26 10.58
C PHE A 61 -4.42 16.69 11.08
N LYS A 62 -4.20 15.39 10.86
CA LYS A 62 -2.95 14.73 11.24
C LYS A 62 -1.87 14.97 10.17
N LEU A 63 -0.93 15.87 10.47
CA LEU A 63 0.14 16.26 9.53
C LEU A 63 0.99 15.09 9.03
N GLY A 64 1.12 14.04 9.83
CA GLY A 64 1.86 12.82 9.47
C GLY A 64 1.44 12.19 8.15
N ILE A 65 0.17 12.33 7.75
CA ILE A 65 -0.36 11.73 6.51
C ILE A 65 0.14 12.41 5.24
N LEU A 66 0.66 13.63 5.36
CA LEU A 66 1.27 14.32 4.21
C LEU A 66 2.48 13.56 3.67
N VAL A 67 3.19 12.80 4.50
CA VAL A 67 4.35 12.02 4.06
C VAL A 67 3.96 10.83 3.18
N PRO A 68 3.12 9.86 3.61
CA PRO A 68 2.68 8.79 2.71
C PRO A 68 1.89 9.31 1.50
N LEU A 69 1.13 10.40 1.64
CA LEU A 69 0.54 11.11 0.49
C LEU A 69 1.62 11.56 -0.49
N GLY A 70 2.64 12.26 -0.02
CA GLY A 70 3.76 12.73 -0.83
C GLY A 70 4.52 11.60 -1.52
N VAL A 71 4.79 10.50 -0.81
CA VAL A 71 5.42 9.29 -1.37
C VAL A 71 4.55 8.73 -2.51
N SER A 72 3.24 8.65 -2.30
CA SER A 72 2.30 8.11 -3.27
C SER A 72 2.16 9.01 -4.51
N LEU A 73 2.15 10.33 -4.32
CA LEU A 73 2.15 11.30 -5.42
C LEU A 73 3.47 11.28 -6.18
N TYR A 74 4.61 11.21 -5.50
CA TYR A 74 5.93 11.02 -6.13
C TYR A 74 5.93 9.75 -6.99
N LEU A 75 5.44 8.64 -6.44
CA LEU A 75 5.23 7.40 -7.17
C LEU A 75 4.06 7.47 -8.15
N LEU A 76 3.26 8.52 -8.27
CA LEU A 76 2.26 8.61 -9.34
C LEU A 76 2.81 9.43 -10.52
N PHE A 77 3.55 10.49 -10.21
CA PHE A 77 4.03 11.43 -11.22
C PHE A 77 5.37 11.06 -11.84
N THR A 78 6.21 10.26 -11.16
CA THR A 78 7.52 9.82 -11.69
C THR A 78 7.41 8.56 -12.58
N THR A 79 6.28 8.32 -13.25
CA THR A 79 6.14 7.20 -14.23
C THR A 79 5.71 7.70 -15.60
N SER A 80 5.71 6.78 -16.57
CA SER A 80 5.18 6.98 -17.90
C SER A 80 3.70 7.41 -17.84
N PRO A 81 3.23 8.26 -18.77
CA PRO A 81 1.83 8.71 -18.78
C PRO A 81 0.82 7.55 -18.82
N LYS A 82 1.17 6.44 -19.50
CA LYS A 82 0.33 5.25 -19.58
C LYS A 82 0.16 4.58 -18.23
N GLU A 83 1.25 4.29 -17.53
CA GLU A 83 1.22 3.71 -16.18
C GLU A 83 0.54 4.66 -15.19
N ARG A 84 0.74 5.97 -15.33
CA ARG A 84 0.08 6.96 -14.49
C ARG A 84 -1.44 6.90 -14.62
N ASN A 85 -1.96 6.82 -15.85
CA ASN A 85 -3.40 6.71 -16.08
C ASN A 85 -3.99 5.42 -15.50
N ILE A 86 -3.27 4.30 -15.65
CA ILE A 86 -3.67 3.03 -15.04
C ILE A 86 -3.62 3.12 -13.50
N GLY A 87 -2.61 3.78 -12.94
CA GLY A 87 -2.52 4.07 -11.52
C GLY A 87 -3.72 4.88 -11.01
N ILE A 88 -4.10 5.94 -11.72
CA ILE A 88 -5.30 6.74 -11.41
C ILE A 88 -6.56 5.89 -11.43
N LEU A 89 -6.73 5.05 -12.45
CA LEU A 89 -7.85 4.12 -12.53
C LEU A 89 -7.84 3.12 -11.37
N THR A 90 -6.67 2.61 -11.00
CA THR A 90 -6.49 1.67 -9.87
C THR A 90 -6.87 2.32 -8.55
N ILE A 91 -6.46 3.58 -8.31
CA ILE A 91 -6.85 4.37 -7.13
C ILE A 91 -8.39 4.51 -7.09
N ALA A 92 -9.00 4.91 -8.21
CA ALA A 92 -10.45 5.10 -8.27
C ALA A 92 -11.22 3.80 -7.97
N LEU A 93 -10.83 2.68 -8.59
CA LEU A 93 -11.47 1.38 -8.35
C LEU A 93 -11.28 0.90 -6.91
N THR A 94 -10.07 1.07 -6.36
CA THR A 94 -9.79 0.67 -4.96
C THR A 94 -10.61 1.52 -3.99
N THR A 95 -10.72 2.83 -4.23
CA THR A 95 -11.55 3.75 -3.42
C THR A 95 -13.02 3.35 -3.46
N VAL A 96 -13.56 3.07 -4.64
CA VAL A 96 -14.96 2.63 -4.80
C VAL A 96 -15.19 1.30 -4.10
N ALA A 97 -14.27 0.34 -4.24
CA ALA A 97 -14.38 -0.96 -3.58
C ALA A 97 -14.37 -0.85 -2.05
N LEU A 98 -13.47 -0.03 -1.50
CA LEU A 98 -13.41 0.24 -0.07
C LEU A 98 -14.66 0.97 0.44
N TRP A 99 -15.08 2.04 -0.23
CA TRP A 99 -16.29 2.76 0.13
C TRP A 99 -17.54 1.86 0.08
N LEU A 100 -17.64 1.00 -0.94
CA LEU A 100 -18.75 0.07 -1.05
C LEU A 100 -18.68 -1.01 0.03
N SER A 101 -17.49 -1.47 0.41
CA SER A 101 -17.28 -2.35 1.56
C SER A 101 -17.80 -1.71 2.84
N ASP A 102 -17.45 -0.45 3.11
CA ASP A 102 -17.93 0.27 4.30
C ASP A 102 -19.45 0.43 4.30
N VAL A 103 -20.09 0.56 3.12
CA VAL A 103 -21.55 0.70 3.01
C VAL A 103 -22.29 -0.64 3.08
N LEU A 104 -21.75 -1.70 2.48
CA LEU A 104 -22.42 -3.00 2.37
C LEU A 104 -22.11 -3.95 3.53
N LEU A 105 -20.90 -3.88 4.09
CA LEU A 105 -20.41 -4.81 5.11
C LEU A 105 -20.44 -4.25 6.54
N SER A 106 -20.68 -2.94 6.72
CA SER A 106 -20.92 -2.37 8.05
C SER A 106 -22.27 -2.86 8.60
N ILE A 107 -22.26 -4.08 9.11
CA ILE A 107 -23.26 -4.62 10.02
C ILE A 107 -22.88 -4.11 11.42
N ASP A 108 -23.86 -3.86 12.29
CA ASP A 108 -23.69 -3.17 13.58
C ASP A 108 -22.40 -3.53 14.35
N PRO A 109 -21.76 -2.57 15.05
CA PRO A 109 -20.53 -2.82 15.80
C PRO A 109 -20.69 -4.00 16.78
N GLY A 110 -19.94 -5.08 16.54
CA GLY A 110 -19.99 -6.32 17.34
C GLY A 110 -20.84 -7.45 16.75
N GLU A 111 -21.59 -7.18 15.68
CA GLU A 111 -22.45 -8.15 14.99
C GLU A 111 -22.01 -8.21 13.51
N GLY A 112 -21.22 -9.21 13.12
CA GLY A 112 -20.82 -9.42 11.72
C GLY A 112 -19.31 -9.52 11.48
N PHE A 113 -18.91 -9.47 10.20
CA PHE A 113 -17.51 -9.43 9.78
C PHE A 113 -17.01 -7.98 9.82
N ASP A 114 -16.51 -7.54 10.97
CA ASP A 114 -15.80 -6.26 11.09
C ASP A 114 -14.38 -6.42 10.51
N LEU A 115 -14.22 -6.05 9.25
CA LEU A 115 -12.96 -6.15 8.53
C LEU A 115 -12.16 -4.87 8.77
N ASP A 116 -11.10 -4.98 9.58
CA ASP A 116 -10.25 -3.84 9.91
C ASP A 116 -9.72 -3.16 8.61
N PRO A 117 -9.96 -1.84 8.44
CA PRO A 117 -9.42 -1.03 7.35
C PRO A 117 -7.94 -1.25 7.10
N LEU A 118 -7.19 -1.62 8.15
CA LEU A 118 -5.78 -1.96 8.13
C LEU A 118 -5.40 -3.00 7.06
N TYR A 119 -6.24 -4.01 6.85
CA TYR A 119 -5.95 -5.14 5.97
C TYR A 119 -6.75 -5.11 4.68
N ILE A 120 -8.02 -4.70 4.75
CA ILE A 120 -8.92 -4.73 3.60
C ILE A 120 -8.49 -3.76 2.50
N GLY A 121 -7.89 -2.63 2.88
CA GLY A 121 -7.25 -1.68 1.97
C GLY A 121 -6.18 -2.32 1.08
N ALA A 122 -5.31 -3.13 1.68
CA ALA A 122 -4.28 -3.85 0.93
C ALA A 122 -4.87 -4.87 -0.04
N VAL A 123 -5.90 -5.61 0.39
CA VAL A 123 -6.53 -6.66 -0.44
C VAL A 123 -7.17 -6.06 -1.68
N PHE A 124 -8.00 -5.02 -1.53
CA PHE A 124 -8.63 -4.38 -2.70
C PHE A 124 -7.59 -3.73 -3.62
N ALA A 125 -6.57 -3.09 -3.05
CA ALA A 125 -5.49 -2.51 -3.83
C ALA A 125 -4.76 -3.56 -4.68
N VAL A 126 -4.43 -4.72 -4.10
CA VAL A 126 -3.78 -5.84 -4.81
C VAL A 126 -4.70 -6.36 -5.91
N ILE A 127 -5.98 -6.61 -5.62
CA ILE A 127 -6.94 -7.09 -6.62
C ILE A 127 -7.02 -6.13 -7.80
N CYS A 128 -7.27 -4.84 -7.54
CA CYS A 128 -7.38 -3.83 -8.58
C CYS A 128 -6.07 -3.67 -9.37
N ALA A 129 -4.92 -3.61 -8.69
CA ALA A 129 -3.63 -3.47 -9.35
C ALA A 129 -3.30 -4.69 -10.20
N TYR A 130 -3.62 -5.90 -9.73
CA TYR A 130 -3.34 -7.14 -10.45
C TYR A 130 -4.20 -7.32 -11.69
N LEU A 131 -5.46 -6.88 -11.64
CA LEU A 131 -6.38 -6.92 -12.79
C LEU A 131 -5.97 -5.94 -13.90
N LEU A 132 -5.33 -4.81 -13.56
CA LEU A 132 -5.00 -3.77 -14.52
C LEU A 132 -3.58 -3.84 -15.08
N ASP A 133 -2.58 -4.03 -14.21
CA ASP A 133 -1.16 -3.80 -14.56
C ASP A 133 -0.21 -4.83 -13.90
N ARG A 134 -0.59 -5.45 -12.77
CA ARG A 134 0.30 -6.26 -11.91
C ARG A 134 1.48 -5.44 -11.35
N SER A 135 1.28 -4.14 -11.25
CA SER A 135 2.27 -3.18 -10.76
C SER A 135 2.24 -3.09 -9.24
N ARG A 136 3.39 -3.39 -8.62
CA ARG A 136 3.63 -3.24 -7.18
C ARG A 136 3.50 -1.77 -6.77
N ARG A 137 3.92 -0.88 -7.66
CA ARG A 137 3.81 0.56 -7.51
C ARG A 137 2.35 1.01 -7.52
N ALA A 138 1.55 0.54 -8.48
CA ALA A 138 0.13 0.87 -8.51
C ALA A 138 -0.60 0.36 -7.26
N ALA A 139 -0.27 -0.85 -6.79
CA ALA A 139 -0.83 -1.42 -5.56
C ALA A 139 -0.49 -0.59 -4.32
N PHE A 140 0.76 -0.14 -4.17
CA PHE A 140 1.14 0.78 -3.09
C PHE A 140 0.30 2.06 -3.13
N ILE A 141 0.26 2.73 -4.29
CA ILE A 141 -0.40 4.03 -4.45
C ILE A 141 -1.91 3.91 -4.24
N SER A 142 -2.54 2.85 -4.73
CA SER A 142 -3.98 2.67 -4.58
C SER A 142 -4.37 2.25 -3.16
N ALA A 143 -3.53 1.49 -2.45
CA ALA A 143 -3.74 1.23 -1.03
C ALA A 143 -3.67 2.53 -0.21
N THR A 144 -2.65 3.37 -0.44
CA THR A 144 -2.46 4.60 0.32
C THR A 144 -3.49 5.67 -0.02
N LEU A 145 -3.64 6.02 -1.30
CA LEU A 145 -4.57 7.07 -1.73
C LEU A 145 -6.02 6.61 -1.69
N GLY A 146 -6.29 5.32 -1.90
CA GLY A 146 -7.65 4.79 -1.78
C GLY A 146 -8.19 4.90 -0.36
N ILE A 147 -7.41 4.46 0.65
CA ILE A 147 -7.77 4.60 2.07
C ILE A 147 -7.95 6.09 2.42
N LEU A 148 -7.01 6.94 1.99
CA LEU A 148 -7.09 8.38 2.27
C LEU A 148 -8.33 9.03 1.64
N LEU A 149 -8.71 8.66 0.41
CA LEU A 149 -9.90 9.18 -0.25
C LEU A 149 -11.18 8.72 0.47
N VAL A 150 -11.23 7.48 0.95
CA VAL A 150 -12.36 6.99 1.76
C VAL A 150 -12.48 7.77 3.07
N ASP A 151 -11.36 8.02 3.77
CA ASP A 151 -11.34 8.86 4.98
C ASP A 151 -11.87 10.28 4.71
N LEU A 152 -11.46 10.89 3.59
CA LEU A 152 -11.97 12.20 3.17
C LEU A 152 -13.47 12.18 2.84
N ILE A 153 -13.96 11.12 2.18
CA ILE A 153 -15.39 10.95 1.90
C ILE A 153 -16.18 10.81 3.21
N ALA A 154 -15.68 10.02 4.16
CA ALA A 154 -16.30 9.84 5.47
C ALA A 154 -16.33 11.16 6.25
N ALA A 155 -15.19 11.86 6.33
CA ALA A 155 -15.09 13.18 6.96
C ALA A 155 -16.07 14.20 6.34
N TYR A 156 -16.16 14.23 5.01
CA TYR A 156 -17.12 15.09 4.31
C TYR A 156 -18.57 14.74 4.65
N ARG A 157 -18.94 13.44 4.65
CA ARG A 157 -20.31 13.00 5.02
C ARG A 157 -20.68 13.39 6.44
N VAL A 158 -19.77 13.21 7.40
CA VAL A 158 -20.00 13.59 8.81
C VAL A 158 -20.11 15.11 8.95
N SER A 159 -19.31 15.87 8.21
CA SER A 159 -19.39 17.34 8.22
C SER A 159 -20.76 17.88 7.76
N LEU A 160 -21.50 17.14 6.93
CA LEU A 160 -22.85 17.52 6.51
C LEU A 160 -23.91 17.28 7.60
N MET A 161 -23.65 16.41 8.58
CA MET A 161 -24.62 15.99 9.58
C MET A 161 -24.69 16.91 10.81
N SER A 162 -23.91 18.01 10.85
CA SER A 162 -23.86 18.99 11.96
C SER A 162 -23.75 18.35 13.36
N LEU A 163 -23.04 17.23 13.45
CA LEU A 163 -22.82 16.54 14.72
C LEU A 163 -21.81 17.32 15.57
N PRO A 164 -21.99 17.42 16.90
CA PRO A 164 -21.06 18.09 17.80
C PRO A 164 -19.83 17.20 18.10
N GLN A 165 -19.21 16.65 17.04
CA GLN A 165 -18.04 15.79 17.13
C GLN A 165 -16.87 16.46 16.42
N THR A 166 -15.66 16.27 16.96
CA THR A 166 -14.44 16.75 16.30
C THR A 166 -14.01 15.71 15.28
N ILE A 167 -14.00 16.08 14.00
CA ILE A 167 -13.54 15.21 12.91
C ILE A 167 -12.02 15.35 12.82
N THR A 168 -11.30 14.24 12.94
CA THR A 168 -9.84 14.23 12.72
C THR A 168 -9.55 13.55 11.40
N ILE A 169 -9.27 14.33 10.35
CA ILE A 169 -8.81 13.78 9.08
C ILE A 169 -7.48 13.10 9.32
N GLY A 170 -7.41 11.83 8.93
CA GLY A 170 -6.22 11.05 9.14
C GLY A 170 -5.97 10.64 10.60
N GLY A 171 -6.97 10.79 11.45
CA GLY A 171 -7.00 10.28 12.83
C GLY A 171 -7.34 8.79 12.89
N GLY A 172 -7.75 8.29 14.06
CA GLY A 172 -8.42 6.98 14.19
C GLY A 172 -7.66 5.73 13.71
N GLY A 173 -6.34 5.80 13.51
CA GLY A 173 -5.55 4.70 12.94
C GLY A 173 -5.38 4.75 11.42
N ILE A 174 -5.95 5.74 10.71
CA ILE A 174 -5.83 5.89 9.25
C ILE A 174 -4.37 5.96 8.79
N PHE A 175 -3.51 6.66 9.53
CA PHE A 175 -2.07 6.66 9.23
C PHE A 175 -1.51 5.23 9.22
N ASP A 176 -1.86 4.41 10.21
CA ASP A 176 -1.39 3.04 10.31
C ASP A 176 -1.97 2.19 9.16
N SER A 177 -3.25 2.35 8.84
CA SER A 177 -3.89 1.70 7.68
C SER A 177 -3.23 2.06 6.36
N ILE A 178 -2.86 3.31 6.14
CA ILE A 178 -2.15 3.76 4.93
C ILE A 178 -0.76 3.12 4.85
N VAL A 179 0.02 3.18 5.93
CA VAL A 179 1.40 2.67 5.95
C VAL A 179 1.41 1.14 5.80
N ILE A 180 0.66 0.45 6.64
CA ILE A 180 0.62 -1.02 6.67
C ILE A 180 -0.07 -1.53 5.43
N GLY A 181 -1.19 -0.93 5.03
CA GLY A 181 -1.90 -1.27 3.80
C GLY A 181 -1.03 -1.11 2.56
N GLY A 182 -0.26 -0.02 2.46
CA GLY A 182 0.68 0.20 1.35
C GLY A 182 1.79 -0.85 1.30
N ILE A 183 2.43 -1.15 2.43
CA ILE A 183 3.50 -2.16 2.51
C ILE A 183 2.95 -3.56 2.20
N LEU A 184 1.83 -3.93 2.82
CA LEU A 184 1.18 -5.22 2.58
C LEU A 184 0.76 -5.35 1.12
N ALA A 185 0.21 -4.30 0.50
CA ALA A 185 -0.17 -4.34 -0.91
C ALA A 185 1.02 -4.63 -1.82
N VAL A 186 2.19 -4.03 -1.54
CA VAL A 186 3.43 -4.31 -2.28
C VAL A 186 3.87 -5.75 -2.09
N LEU A 187 3.92 -6.23 -0.85
CA LEU A 187 4.38 -7.59 -0.54
C LEU A 187 3.45 -8.66 -1.14
N LEU A 188 2.14 -8.46 -1.04
CA LEU A 188 1.13 -9.38 -1.59
C LEU A 188 1.17 -9.37 -3.13
N THR A 189 1.26 -8.20 -3.75
CA THR A 189 1.36 -8.10 -5.22
C THR A 189 2.62 -8.79 -5.73
N GLU A 190 3.72 -8.67 -4.98
CA GLU A 190 4.95 -9.38 -5.28
C GLU A 190 4.78 -10.90 -5.18
N ALA A 191 4.27 -11.38 -4.04
CA ALA A 191 4.08 -12.80 -3.80
C ALA A 191 3.18 -13.45 -4.86
N VAL A 192 2.05 -12.80 -5.19
CA VAL A 192 1.12 -13.27 -6.23
C VAL A 192 1.80 -13.30 -7.60
N GLY A 193 2.55 -12.24 -7.95
CA GLY A 193 3.28 -12.17 -9.21
C GLY A 193 4.33 -13.27 -9.35
N GLU A 194 5.12 -13.51 -8.30
CA GLU A 194 6.16 -14.53 -8.30
C GLU A 194 5.60 -15.96 -8.35
N VAL A 195 4.52 -16.24 -7.60
CA VAL A 195 3.84 -17.54 -7.66
C VAL A 195 3.31 -17.81 -9.07
N LEU A 196 2.68 -16.82 -9.70
CA LEU A 196 2.12 -16.99 -11.04
C LEU A 196 3.19 -17.15 -12.12
N GLU A 197 4.31 -16.41 -12.02
CA GLU A 197 5.46 -16.63 -12.90
C GLU A 197 6.06 -18.03 -12.77
N ARG A 198 6.16 -18.57 -11.54
CA ARG A 198 6.68 -19.92 -11.29
C ARG A 198 5.78 -21.00 -11.89
N ILE A 199 4.46 -20.84 -11.76
CA ILE A 199 3.49 -21.78 -12.36
C ILE A 199 3.59 -21.76 -13.89
N SER A 200 3.73 -20.59 -14.51
CA SER A 200 3.80 -20.47 -15.97
C SER A 200 5.11 -20.99 -16.60
N ARG A 201 6.24 -21.03 -15.86
CA ARG A 201 7.54 -21.46 -16.41
C ARG A 201 7.69 -22.99 -16.54
N GLY A 202 6.82 -23.80 -15.94
CA GLY A 202 6.90 -25.28 -15.97
C GLY A 202 8.14 -25.84 -15.24
N PRO A 203 8.23 -27.18 -15.05
CA PRO A 203 9.40 -27.79 -14.43
C PRO A 203 10.66 -27.56 -15.29
N ALA A 204 11.78 -27.22 -14.63
CA ALA A 204 13.03 -26.92 -15.30
C ALA A 204 13.43 -28.07 -16.23
N LYS A 205 13.55 -27.79 -17.53
CA LYS A 205 14.07 -28.74 -18.51
C LYS A 205 15.54 -29.00 -18.12
N GLN A 206 15.83 -30.19 -17.59
CA GLN A 206 17.20 -30.65 -17.47
C GLN A 206 17.75 -30.79 -18.89
N THR A 207 18.57 -29.84 -19.32
CA THR A 207 19.38 -30.02 -20.52
C THR A 207 20.38 -31.12 -20.19
N ASN A 208 20.05 -32.37 -20.53
CA ASN A 208 21.03 -33.44 -20.62
C ASN A 208 22.05 -33.00 -21.67
N GLN A 209 23.21 -32.54 -21.20
CA GLN A 209 24.42 -32.59 -22.00
C GLN A 209 24.84 -34.06 -22.08
N GLU A 210 24.21 -34.81 -22.98
CA GLU A 210 24.85 -36.01 -23.51
C GLU A 210 25.99 -35.53 -24.39
N GLY A 211 27.20 -35.78 -23.91
CA GLY A 211 28.43 -35.51 -24.61
C GLY A 211 28.40 -36.18 -25.98
N SER A 212 28.49 -35.35 -27.02
CA SER A 212 29.12 -35.75 -28.27
C SER A 212 30.59 -36.01 -27.96
N ASP A 213 30.89 -37.24 -27.55
CA ASP A 213 32.26 -37.75 -27.60
C ASP A 213 32.50 -38.25 -29.02
N ASP A 214 33.54 -37.66 -29.62
CA ASP A 214 34.13 -38.07 -30.88
C ASP A 214 34.48 -39.55 -30.89
N SER A 215 34.14 -40.24 -31.98
CA SER A 215 35.06 -41.23 -32.56
C SER A 215 34.68 -41.48 -34.03
N ASN A 216 35.11 -40.55 -34.89
CA ASN A 216 35.60 -40.92 -36.22
C ASN A 216 37.06 -41.36 -36.03
N ASP A 217 37.30 -42.67 -36.09
CA ASP A 217 38.44 -43.33 -36.77
C ASP A 217 38.34 -44.85 -36.60
#